data_AF-A0A2V8YUP4-F1
#
_entry.id   AF-A0A2V8YUP4-F1
#
_cell.length_a   1.000
_cell.length_b   1.000
_cell.length_c   1.000
_cell.angle_alpha   90.00
_cell.angle_beta   90.00
_cell.angle_gamma   90.00
#
_symmetry.space_group_name_H-M   'P 1'
#
loop_
_entity.id
_entity.type
_entity.pdbx_description
1 polymer ?
#
loop_
_entity_poly.entity_id
_entity_poly.type
_entity_poly.pdbx_seq_one_letter_code
_entity_poly.pdbx_strand_id
1 'polypeptide(L)'
;MDSDQQSNAPAIAANPFRSTDVLAILRERGWLTVGPTPEIDAWCAHAAAILGTQTPDRAALTELLSLVFHYDAQETLSRVATHEVLARYAARDVLRHLALLLLDGAPLNSERLKEIVTKLKEALQLPGRELLYPLRVALAGRPGDGSLDRVILLLDEAAPLPFAVPVKSARTRILEFCSALD
;
A
#
# COMPACT_ATOMS: atom_id res chain seq x y z
N MET A 1 -27.75 37.25 -20.53
CA MET A 1 -26.38 36.80 -20.30
C MET A 1 -26.11 37.02 -18.83
N ASP A 2 -26.25 35.98 -18.03
CA ASP A 2 -25.48 35.81 -16.80
C ASP A 2 -25.51 34.32 -16.51
N SER A 3 -24.39 33.68 -16.80
CA SER A 3 -24.16 32.26 -16.56
C SER A 3 -23.52 32.14 -15.20
N ASP A 4 -24.30 31.73 -14.20
CA ASP A 4 -23.78 31.29 -12.91
C ASP A 4 -22.91 30.04 -13.15
N GLN A 5 -21.60 30.23 -13.04
CA GLN A 5 -20.63 29.15 -12.90
C GLN A 5 -20.83 28.52 -11.52
N GLN A 6 -21.69 27.50 -11.46
CA GLN A 6 -21.76 26.62 -10.31
C GLN A 6 -20.42 25.87 -10.17
N SER A 7 -19.64 26.27 -9.16
CA SER A 7 -18.41 25.61 -8.75
C SER A 7 -18.69 24.14 -8.43
N ASN A 8 -18.17 23.24 -9.27
CA ASN A 8 -18.27 21.80 -9.09
C ASN A 8 -17.17 21.35 -8.11
N ALA A 9 -17.43 21.46 -6.81
CA ALA A 9 -16.64 20.77 -5.80
C ALA A 9 -16.92 19.25 -5.92
N PRO A 10 -15.90 18.38 -6.04
CA PRO A 10 -16.15 16.95 -6.11
C PRO A 10 -16.81 16.51 -4.81
N ALA A 11 -18.02 15.97 -4.91
CA ALA A 11 -18.68 15.31 -3.80
C ALA A 11 -17.72 14.26 -3.23
N ILE A 12 -17.43 14.34 -1.93
CA ILE A 12 -16.72 13.28 -1.22
C ILE A 12 -17.63 12.06 -1.34
N ALA A 13 -17.33 11.17 -2.29
CA ALA A 13 -18.11 9.95 -2.48
C ALA A 13 -18.14 9.22 -1.14
N ALA A 14 -19.35 9.04 -0.59
CA ALA A 14 -19.53 8.34 0.67
C ALA A 14 -18.97 6.92 0.50
N ASN A 15 -18.07 6.51 1.39
CA ASN A 15 -17.45 5.17 1.33
C ASN A 15 -18.55 4.09 1.38
N PRO A 16 -18.77 3.33 0.30
CA PRO A 16 -19.86 2.37 0.24
C PRO A 16 -19.53 1.05 0.96
N PHE A 17 -18.25 0.83 1.31
CA PHE A 17 -17.78 -0.42 1.89
C PHE A 17 -17.74 -0.38 3.41
N ARG A 18 -18.05 -1.52 4.01
CA ARG A 18 -18.00 -1.77 5.45
C ARG A 18 -17.02 -2.89 5.76
N SER A 19 -16.70 -3.06 7.04
CA SER A 19 -15.86 -4.18 7.52
C SER A 19 -16.38 -5.54 7.05
N THR A 20 -17.70 -5.71 7.01
CA THR A 20 -18.35 -6.95 6.53
C THR A 20 -18.05 -7.28 5.06
N ASP A 21 -17.87 -6.26 4.20
CA ASP A 21 -17.55 -6.48 2.79
C ASP A 21 -16.12 -6.97 2.63
N VAL A 22 -15.18 -6.38 3.37
CA VAL A 22 -13.77 -6.82 3.41
C VAL A 22 -13.71 -8.25 3.94
N LEU A 23 -14.38 -8.54 5.05
CA LEU A 23 -14.40 -9.88 5.64
C LEU A 23 -14.99 -10.93 4.68
N ALA A 24 -16.03 -10.58 3.92
CA ALA A 24 -16.58 -11.46 2.88
C ALA A 24 -15.55 -11.75 1.77
N ILE A 25 -14.83 -10.73 1.31
CA ILE A 25 -13.75 -10.89 0.33
C ILE A 25 -12.65 -11.81 0.87
N LEU A 26 -12.21 -11.61 2.13
CA LEU A 26 -11.17 -12.45 2.74
C LEU A 26 -11.57 -13.93 2.76
N ARG A 27 -12.84 -14.22 3.09
CA ARG A 27 -13.37 -15.59 3.09
C ARG A 27 -13.42 -16.19 1.70
N GLU A 28 -13.97 -15.47 0.72
CA GLU A 28 -14.07 -15.92 -0.67
C GLU A 28 -12.71 -16.19 -1.31
N ARG A 29 -11.69 -15.38 -0.94
CA ARG A 29 -10.32 -15.54 -1.41
C ARG A 29 -9.51 -16.59 -0.63
N GLY A 30 -10.07 -17.17 0.43
CA GLY A 30 -9.40 -18.14 1.29
C GLY A 30 -8.27 -17.53 2.13
N TRP A 31 -8.29 -16.21 2.38
CA TRP A 31 -7.32 -15.50 3.22
C TRP A 31 -7.65 -15.57 4.72
N LEU A 32 -8.81 -16.14 5.08
CA LEU A 32 -9.25 -16.33 6.45
C LEU A 32 -9.46 -17.83 6.73
N THR A 33 -8.69 -18.41 7.66
CA THR A 33 -8.77 -19.85 8.05
C THR A 33 -9.62 -20.09 9.29
N VAL A 34 -9.72 -19.10 10.18
CA VAL A 34 -10.47 -19.16 11.44
C VAL A 34 -11.58 -18.10 11.46
N GLY A 35 -12.54 -18.23 12.37
CA GLY A 35 -13.51 -17.16 12.60
C GLY A 35 -12.81 -15.83 12.89
N PRO A 36 -13.39 -14.68 12.49
CA PRO A 36 -12.77 -13.38 12.73
C PRO A 36 -12.55 -13.17 14.23
N THR A 37 -11.33 -12.76 14.60
CA THR A 37 -11.04 -12.23 15.93
C THR A 37 -11.34 -10.73 15.97
N PRO A 38 -11.46 -10.11 17.16
CA PRO A 38 -11.65 -8.66 17.26
C PRO A 38 -10.59 -7.83 16.53
N GLU A 39 -9.35 -8.31 16.48
CA GLU A 39 -8.24 -7.65 15.77
C GLU A 39 -8.42 -7.73 14.25
N ILE A 40 -8.89 -8.87 13.73
CA ILE A 40 -9.22 -9.02 12.31
C ILE A 40 -10.42 -8.13 11.94
N ASP A 41 -11.44 -8.06 12.80
CA ASP A 41 -12.60 -7.18 12.58
C ASP A 41 -12.20 -5.69 12.57
N ALA A 42 -11.30 -5.29 13.48
CA ALA A 42 -10.73 -3.94 13.53
C ALA A 42 -9.92 -3.63 12.27
N TRP A 43 -9.05 -4.55 11.85
CA TRP A 43 -8.28 -4.42 10.62
C TRP A 43 -9.21 -4.32 9.39
N CYS A 44 -10.26 -5.13 9.31
CA CYS A 44 -11.24 -5.08 8.22
C CYS A 44 -11.99 -3.74 8.19
N ALA A 45 -12.33 -3.18 9.35
CA ALA A 45 -12.94 -1.86 9.46
C ALA A 45 -12.00 -0.76 8.97
N HIS A 46 -10.72 -0.81 9.35
CA HIS A 46 -9.70 0.13 8.89
C HIS A 46 -9.45 0.01 7.38
N ALA A 47 -9.29 -1.22 6.87
CA ALA A 47 -9.13 -1.49 5.44
C ALA A 47 -10.32 -0.97 4.62
N ALA A 48 -11.55 -1.21 5.06
CA ALA A 48 -12.75 -0.67 4.44
C ALA A 48 -12.71 0.87 4.42
N ALA A 49 -12.37 1.50 5.55
CA ALA A 49 -12.33 2.95 5.67
C ALA A 49 -11.35 3.61 4.69
N ILE A 50 -10.11 3.08 4.59
CA ILE A 50 -9.08 3.74 3.79
C ILE A 50 -9.11 3.33 2.31
N LEU A 51 -9.36 2.05 1.99
CA LEU A 51 -9.41 1.58 0.60
C LEU A 51 -10.74 1.90 -0.07
N GLY A 52 -11.86 1.80 0.67
CA GLY A 52 -13.20 1.93 0.10
C GLY A 52 -13.49 3.30 -0.51
N THR A 53 -12.84 4.37 -0.01
CA THR A 53 -12.95 5.72 -0.59
C THR A 53 -12.26 5.87 -1.95
N GLN A 54 -11.43 4.91 -2.34
CA GLN A 54 -10.63 4.96 -3.57
C GLN A 54 -11.08 3.95 -4.63
N THR A 55 -12.04 3.10 -4.30
CA THR A 55 -12.43 1.96 -5.12
C THR A 55 -13.84 2.19 -5.65
N PRO A 56 -14.05 2.17 -6.98
CA PRO A 56 -15.38 2.37 -7.56
C PRO A 56 -16.33 1.21 -7.28
N ASP A 57 -15.80 0.00 -7.06
CA ASP A 57 -16.56 -1.21 -6.89
C ASP A 57 -15.81 -2.27 -6.06
N ARG A 58 -16.50 -3.37 -5.77
CA ARG A 58 -15.98 -4.49 -4.98
C ARG A 58 -14.80 -5.18 -5.66
N ALA A 59 -14.76 -5.23 -6.99
CA ALA A 59 -13.66 -5.85 -7.72
C ALA A 59 -12.36 -5.05 -7.51
N ALA A 60 -12.43 -3.73 -7.63
CA ALA A 60 -11.31 -2.83 -7.35
C ALA A 60 -10.84 -2.93 -5.89
N LEU A 61 -11.76 -3.03 -4.92
CA LEU A 61 -11.41 -3.27 -3.52
C LEU A 61 -10.69 -4.61 -3.34
N THR A 62 -11.19 -5.66 -3.98
CA THR A 62 -10.58 -6.99 -3.94
C THR A 62 -9.17 -6.97 -4.53
N GLU A 63 -8.96 -6.23 -5.62
CA GLU A 63 -7.65 -6.05 -6.25
C GLU A 63 -6.66 -5.26 -5.39
N LEU A 64 -7.11 -4.29 -4.58
CA LEU A 64 -6.22 -3.62 -3.64
C LEU A 64 -5.89 -4.51 -2.43
N LEU A 65 -6.88 -5.26 -1.93
CA LEU A 65 -6.67 -6.22 -0.84
C LEU A 65 -5.69 -7.33 -1.24
N SER A 66 -5.73 -7.80 -2.50
CA SER A 66 -4.82 -8.84 -2.97
C SER A 66 -3.35 -8.45 -2.84
N LEU A 67 -3.01 -7.16 -2.95
CA LEU A 67 -1.64 -6.66 -2.77
C LEU A 67 -1.16 -6.72 -1.32
N VAL A 68 -2.07 -6.81 -0.34
CA VAL A 68 -1.72 -7.04 1.07
C VAL A 68 -1.36 -8.52 1.29
N PHE A 69 -2.11 -9.44 0.70
CA PHE A 69 -1.95 -10.88 0.93
C PHE A 69 -0.99 -11.57 -0.04
N HIS A 70 -0.79 -11.02 -1.24
CA HIS A 70 0.08 -11.57 -2.27
C HIS A 70 1.21 -10.60 -2.57
N TYR A 71 2.41 -10.95 -2.10
CA TYR A 71 3.62 -10.20 -2.40
C TYR A 71 4.82 -11.14 -2.58
N ASP A 72 5.45 -11.00 -3.74
CA ASP A 72 6.68 -11.67 -4.09
C ASP A 72 7.63 -10.66 -4.77
N ALA A 73 8.82 -10.50 -4.19
CA ALA A 73 9.83 -9.56 -4.67
C ALA A 73 10.38 -9.95 -6.05
N GLN A 74 10.60 -11.25 -6.29
CA GLN A 74 11.11 -11.77 -7.56
C GLN A 74 10.06 -11.59 -8.67
N GLU A 75 8.80 -11.96 -8.38
CA GLU A 75 7.68 -11.72 -9.28
C GLU A 75 7.56 -10.23 -9.60
N THR A 76 7.66 -9.36 -8.60
CA THR A 76 7.60 -7.90 -8.78
C THR A 76 8.73 -7.41 -9.68
N LEU A 77 9.97 -7.85 -9.45
CA LEU A 77 11.14 -7.45 -10.21
C LEU A 77 11.14 -7.98 -11.64
N SER A 78 10.47 -9.10 -11.91
CA SER A 78 10.35 -9.66 -13.27
C SER A 78 9.44 -8.86 -14.21
N ARG A 79 8.65 -7.91 -13.67
CA ARG A 79 7.67 -7.13 -14.44
C ARG A 79 8.34 -5.95 -15.15
N VAL A 80 8.03 -5.77 -16.43
CA VAL A 80 8.52 -4.64 -17.26
C VAL A 80 8.26 -3.29 -16.60
N ALA A 81 7.05 -3.07 -16.07
CA ALA A 81 6.67 -1.83 -15.41
C ALA A 81 7.52 -1.52 -14.16
N THR A 82 8.04 -2.54 -13.47
CA THR A 82 8.99 -2.37 -12.37
C THR A 82 10.34 -1.91 -12.90
N HIS A 83 10.86 -2.54 -13.95
CA HIS A 83 12.11 -2.12 -14.58
C HIS A 83 12.06 -0.67 -15.06
N GLU A 84 10.96 -0.22 -15.64
CA GLU A 84 10.77 1.18 -16.06
C GLU A 84 10.89 2.18 -14.90
N VAL A 85 10.41 1.82 -13.71
CA VAL A 85 10.55 2.64 -12.49
C VAL A 85 12.00 2.62 -12.02
N LEU A 86 12.63 1.45 -11.98
CA LEU A 86 14.01 1.29 -11.49
C LEU A 86 15.07 1.86 -12.43
N ALA A 87 14.74 2.04 -13.71
CA ALA A 87 15.60 2.71 -14.69
C ALA A 87 15.62 4.24 -14.52
N ARG A 88 14.69 4.81 -13.73
CA ARG A 88 14.65 6.26 -13.47
C ARG A 88 15.80 6.69 -12.57
N TYR A 89 16.19 7.94 -12.75
CA TYR A 89 17.20 8.58 -11.93
C TYR A 89 16.87 8.44 -10.44
N ALA A 90 17.88 8.06 -9.65
CA ALA A 90 17.83 7.90 -8.19
C ALA A 90 16.85 6.84 -7.63
N ALA A 91 16.16 6.05 -8.45
CA ALA A 91 15.21 5.04 -7.96
C ALA A 91 15.85 4.04 -6.97
N ARG A 92 17.06 3.56 -7.28
CA ARG A 92 17.83 2.68 -6.39
C ARG A 92 18.28 3.38 -5.09
N ASP A 93 18.57 4.68 -5.15
CA ASP A 93 18.96 5.46 -3.97
C ASP A 93 17.77 5.67 -3.03
N VAL A 94 16.57 5.88 -3.58
CA VAL A 94 15.31 5.91 -2.82
C VAL A 94 15.11 4.60 -2.07
N LEU A 95 15.27 3.46 -2.75
CA LEU A 95 15.10 2.14 -2.13
C LEU A 95 16.10 1.89 -1.01
N ARG A 96 17.37 2.26 -1.21
CA ARG A 96 18.40 2.10 -0.18
C ARG A 96 18.09 2.93 1.08
N HIS A 97 17.69 4.19 0.92
CA HIS A 97 17.32 5.04 2.05
C HIS A 97 16.03 4.56 2.73
N LEU A 98 15.04 4.12 1.93
CA LEU A 98 13.81 3.55 2.45
C LEU A 98 14.08 2.31 3.31
N ALA A 99 14.97 1.41 2.86
CA ALA A 99 15.36 0.22 3.61
C ALA A 99 15.95 0.59 4.98
N LEU A 100 16.89 1.53 5.03
CA LEU A 100 17.48 2.01 6.29
C LEU A 100 16.42 2.57 7.25
N LEU A 101 15.49 3.38 6.74
CA LEU A 101 14.43 4.00 7.55
C LEU A 101 13.40 3.00 8.09
N LEU A 102 13.16 1.89 7.38
CA LEU A 102 12.25 0.81 7.79
C LEU A 102 12.90 -0.20 8.73
N LEU A 103 14.22 -0.38 8.63
CA LEU A 103 14.99 -1.26 9.52
C LEU A 103 15.04 -0.72 10.95
N ASP A 104 15.33 0.58 11.11
CA ASP A 104 15.52 1.21 12.43
C ASP A 104 14.21 1.80 13.02
N GLY A 105 13.07 1.59 12.35
CA GLY A 105 11.80 2.23 12.68
C GLY A 105 10.80 1.37 13.47
N ALA A 106 9.81 2.03 14.07
CA ALA A 106 8.58 1.40 14.52
C ALA A 106 7.77 0.83 13.34
N PRO A 107 6.79 -0.06 13.59
CA PRO A 107 5.86 -0.53 12.57
C PRO A 107 5.22 0.63 11.79
N LEU A 108 5.01 0.41 10.49
CA LEU A 108 4.54 1.42 9.57
C LEU A 108 3.07 1.77 9.85
N ASN A 109 2.83 3.05 10.11
CA ASN A 109 1.51 3.67 10.16
C ASN A 109 1.52 4.98 9.34
N SER A 110 0.42 5.74 9.35
CA SER A 110 0.29 6.96 8.54
C SER A 110 1.29 8.05 8.94
N GLU A 111 1.50 8.26 10.25
CA GLU A 111 2.48 9.20 10.78
C GLU A 111 3.90 8.80 10.39
N ARG A 112 4.24 7.51 10.57
CA ARG A 112 5.55 6.98 10.23
C ARG A 112 5.83 7.04 8.73
N LEU A 113 4.86 6.73 7.88
CA LEU A 113 5.01 6.87 6.43
C LEU A 113 5.28 8.32 6.05
N LYS A 114 4.56 9.28 6.66
CA LYS A 114 4.80 10.72 6.45
C LYS A 114 6.22 11.13 6.88
N GLU A 115 6.69 10.66 8.03
CA GLU A 115 8.07 10.89 8.48
C GLU A 115 9.10 10.34 7.49
N ILE A 116 8.92 9.10 7.03
CA ILE A 116 9.82 8.47 6.05
C ILE A 116 9.86 9.28 4.76
N VAL A 117 8.71 9.67 4.22
CA VAL A 117 8.64 10.49 3.00
C VAL A 117 9.32 11.84 3.19
N THR A 118 9.15 12.49 4.34
CA THR A 118 9.84 13.75 4.65
C THR A 118 11.36 13.56 4.69
N LYS A 119 11.86 12.54 5.39
CA LYS A 119 13.30 12.24 5.46
C LYS A 119 13.90 11.91 4.09
N LEU A 120 13.16 11.18 3.25
CA LEU A 120 13.58 10.90 1.87
C LEU A 120 13.67 12.17 1.03
N LYS A 121 12.72 13.11 1.17
CA LYS A 121 12.76 14.41 0.48
C LYS A 121 13.98 15.22 0.91
N GLU A 122 14.25 15.29 2.20
CA GLU A 122 15.38 16.04 2.75
C GLU A 122 16.72 15.47 2.31
N ALA A 123 16.86 14.13 2.32
CA ALA A 123 18.10 13.45 1.96
C ALA A 123 18.40 13.50 0.45
N LEU A 124 17.37 13.34 -0.40
CA LEU A 124 17.56 13.14 -1.84
C LEU A 124 17.22 14.37 -2.68
N GLN A 125 16.53 15.37 -2.11
CA GLN A 125 16.11 16.59 -2.82
C GLN A 125 15.30 16.30 -4.10
N LEU A 126 14.48 15.24 -4.08
CA LEU A 126 13.70 14.77 -5.23
C LEU A 126 12.23 15.21 -5.15
N PRO A 127 11.56 15.39 -6.30
CA PRO A 127 10.12 15.57 -6.35
C PRO A 127 9.37 14.36 -5.77
N GLY A 128 8.20 14.60 -5.16
CA GLY A 128 7.43 13.55 -4.48
C GLY A 128 7.13 12.31 -5.34
N ARG A 129 6.84 12.48 -6.63
CA ARG A 129 6.57 11.35 -7.54
C ARG A 129 7.79 10.43 -7.73
N GLU A 130 8.99 11.00 -7.78
CA GLU A 130 10.23 10.24 -7.98
C GLU A 130 10.59 9.43 -6.72
N LEU A 131 10.14 9.89 -5.55
CA LEU A 131 10.27 9.16 -4.29
C LEU A 131 9.20 8.08 -4.13
N LEU A 132 7.95 8.39 -4.47
CA LEU A 132 6.81 7.51 -4.20
C LEU A 132 6.75 6.31 -5.14
N TYR A 133 7.20 6.45 -6.39
CA TYR A 133 7.10 5.36 -7.37
C TYR A 133 7.98 4.15 -6.99
N PRO A 134 9.29 4.31 -6.69
CA PRO A 134 10.12 3.20 -6.20
C PRO A 134 9.58 2.61 -4.89
N LEU A 135 9.12 3.45 -3.96
CA LEU A 135 8.52 3.01 -2.70
C LEU A 135 7.31 2.10 -2.93
N ARG A 136 6.39 2.49 -3.81
CA ARG A 136 5.19 1.70 -4.14
C ARG A 136 5.53 0.39 -4.82
N VAL A 137 6.49 0.39 -5.74
CA VAL A 137 6.98 -0.84 -6.36
C VAL A 137 7.50 -1.80 -5.29
N ALA A 138 8.38 -1.33 -4.40
CA ALA A 138 8.99 -2.18 -3.40
C ALA A 138 8.00 -2.68 -2.34
N LEU A 139 7.05 -1.85 -1.90
CA LEU A 139 6.16 -2.21 -0.79
C LEU A 139 4.80 -2.75 -1.24
N ALA A 140 4.24 -2.29 -2.34
CA ALA A 140 2.94 -2.72 -2.87
C ALA A 140 3.05 -3.71 -4.06
N GLY A 141 4.26 -3.97 -4.57
CA GLY A 141 4.49 -4.99 -5.61
C GLY A 141 4.14 -4.54 -7.03
N ARG A 142 3.84 -3.25 -7.25
CA ARG A 142 3.61 -2.67 -8.58
C ARG A 142 3.71 -1.14 -8.58
N PRO A 143 3.98 -0.49 -9.73
CA PRO A 143 3.78 0.94 -9.86
C PRO A 143 2.29 1.31 -9.80
N GLY A 144 2.01 2.54 -9.40
CA GLY A 144 0.64 3.06 -9.35
C GLY A 144 0.53 4.41 -8.66
N ASP A 145 -0.72 4.83 -8.47
CA ASP A 145 -1.07 6.09 -7.84
C ASP A 145 -1.13 6.00 -6.30
N GLY A 146 -1.68 7.04 -5.66
CA GLY A 146 -1.80 7.13 -4.20
C GLY A 146 -2.77 6.13 -3.56
N SER A 147 -3.49 5.32 -4.33
CA SER A 147 -4.25 4.19 -3.77
C SER A 147 -3.31 3.15 -3.12
N LEU A 148 -2.11 2.99 -3.67
CA LEU A 148 -1.11 2.04 -3.16
C LEU A 148 -0.53 2.47 -1.81
N ASP A 149 -0.51 3.78 -1.51
CA ASP A 149 -0.06 4.26 -0.20
C ASP A 149 -0.94 3.70 0.92
N ARG A 150 -2.25 3.51 0.66
CA ARG A 150 -3.19 2.92 1.63
C ARG A 150 -3.01 1.43 1.79
N VAL A 151 -2.70 0.71 0.71
CA VAL A 151 -2.32 -0.72 0.79
C VAL A 151 -1.10 -0.87 1.70
N ILE A 152 -0.10 0.00 1.54
CA ILE A 152 1.13 -0.01 2.35
C ILE A 152 0.82 0.23 3.84
N LEU A 153 -0.15 1.10 4.14
CA LEU A 153 -0.57 1.38 5.52
C LEU A 153 -1.26 0.21 6.22
N LEU A 154 -1.70 -0.81 5.49
CA LEU A 154 -2.34 -2.00 6.07
C LEU A 154 -1.35 -3.13 6.39
N LEU A 155 -0.12 -3.06 5.89
CA LEU A 155 0.82 -4.18 5.91
C LEU A 155 1.23 -4.57 7.33
N ASP A 156 1.67 -3.59 8.12
CA ASP A 156 2.25 -3.85 9.43
C ASP A 156 1.18 -4.18 10.48
N GLU A 157 -0.04 -3.65 10.32
CA GLU A 157 -1.20 -4.03 11.14
C GLU A 157 -1.67 -5.46 10.81
N ALA A 158 -1.62 -5.87 9.53
CA ALA A 158 -2.00 -7.21 9.10
C ALA A 158 -0.94 -8.28 9.43
N ALA A 159 0.35 -7.93 9.40
CA ALA A 159 1.45 -8.87 9.55
C ALA A 159 1.40 -9.77 10.80
N PRO A 160 1.02 -9.30 12.01
CA PRO A 160 0.91 -10.17 13.18
C PRO A 160 -0.40 -10.98 13.25
N LEU A 161 -1.37 -10.73 12.36
CA LEU A 161 -2.68 -11.36 12.45
C LEU A 161 -2.68 -12.79 11.88
N PRO A 162 -3.51 -13.69 12.44
CA PRO A 162 -3.53 -15.11 12.08
C PRO A 162 -4.35 -15.36 10.80
N PHE A 163 -4.01 -14.68 9.70
CA PHE A 163 -4.59 -14.95 8.39
C PHE A 163 -4.15 -16.30 7.83
N ALA A 164 -4.91 -16.82 6.87
CA ALA A 164 -4.59 -18.07 6.18
C ALA A 164 -3.28 -17.98 5.38
N VAL A 165 -3.01 -16.79 4.84
CA VAL A 165 -1.78 -16.45 4.13
C VAL A 165 -1.03 -15.43 4.98
N PRO A 166 0.20 -15.71 5.41
CA PRO A 166 1.00 -14.76 6.18
C PRO A 166 1.20 -13.45 5.42
N VAL A 167 0.88 -12.32 6.05
CA VAL A 167 1.10 -11.00 5.47
C VAL A 167 2.51 -10.51 5.81
N LYS A 168 3.27 -10.10 4.79
CA LYS A 168 4.60 -9.53 4.96
C LYS A 168 4.50 -8.05 5.34
N SER A 169 5.14 -7.69 6.46
CA SER A 169 5.33 -6.29 6.89
C SER A 169 6.14 -5.48 5.85
N ALA A 170 6.03 -4.16 5.89
CA ALA A 170 6.80 -3.24 5.05
C ALA A 170 8.31 -3.48 5.19
N ARG A 171 8.79 -3.73 6.42
CA ARG A 171 10.19 -4.10 6.69
C ARG A 171 10.58 -5.40 5.98
N THR A 172 9.74 -6.42 6.04
CA THR A 172 10.00 -7.71 5.38
C THR A 172 10.05 -7.52 3.85
N ARG A 173 9.07 -6.81 3.29
CA ARG A 173 8.98 -6.56 1.85
C ARG A 173 10.19 -5.79 1.32
N ILE A 174 10.62 -4.71 1.98
CA ILE A 174 11.79 -3.94 1.51
C ILE A 174 13.09 -4.77 1.56
N LEU A 175 13.25 -5.63 2.57
CA LEU A 175 14.42 -6.51 2.68
C LEU A 175 14.44 -7.56 1.57
N GLU A 176 13.31 -8.22 1.32
CA GLU A 176 13.18 -9.17 0.20
C GLU A 176 13.42 -8.48 -1.14
N PHE A 177 12.85 -7.29 -1.33
CA PHE A 177 13.01 -6.51 -2.56
C PHE A 177 14.46 -6.12 -2.82
N CYS A 178 15.16 -5.58 -1.80
CA CYS A 178 16.57 -5.22 -1.94
C CYS A 178 17.44 -6.46 -2.18
N SER A 179 17.19 -7.57 -1.46
CA SER A 179 17.95 -8.81 -1.63
C SER A 179 17.76 -9.44 -3.02
N ALA A 180 16.61 -9.20 -3.65
CA ALA A 180 16.31 -9.68 -4.99
C ALA A 180 16.81 -8.74 -6.11
N LEU A 181 17.17 -7.50 -5.77
CA LEU A 181 17.67 -6.48 -6.69
C LEU A 181 19.19 -6.53 -6.88
N ASP A 182 19.90 -7.04 -5.88
CA ASP A 182 21.36 -7.27 -5.87
C ASP A 182 21.76 -8.38 -6.86
#